data_AF-A0A9N9DJF8-F1
#
_entry.id   AF-A0A9N9DJF8-F1
#
_cell.length_a   1.000
_cell.length_b   1.000
_cell.length_c   1.000
_cell.angle_alpha   90.00
_cell.angle_beta   90.00
_cell.angle_gamma   90.00
#
_symmetry.space_group_name_H-M   'P 1'
#
loop_
_entity.id
_entity.type
_entity.pdbx_description
1 polymer ?
#
loop_
_entity_poly.entity_id
_entity_poly.type
_entity_poly.pdbx_seq_one_letter_code
_entity_poly.pdbx_strand_id
1 'polypeptide(L)'
;NNKQNQKKGDPTKSAQRNRLVSSESALKTVKQIQRAIKSTGSVGEFVIPVLLEAGFLVPIGKKKRVTSSEFALTDELIQLWAPLLQKFDEFFDNFGNELIQGISEKLNFDVFEQVNMTLSHSYLMTLVSWIQYILNIYYDDEFSSTFFKDINIDSILEFCLRKPNPFTRIILQYLIEKDDDNNSELKSNIAPFLNYIDRLLEIGKQINITQRSDKHSTQQQLTDQEMNDMLKNLERQLKESTTRLSVEETTISDDQTSKMVSTFSAWTLYDHEKWQPCPIGCLPNGKVACLDLPLELDDQ
;
A
#
# COMPACT_ATOMS: atom_id res chain seq x y z
N ASN A 1 -26.57 70.06 -7.13
CA ASN A 1 -27.22 68.84 -7.67
C ASN A 1 -26.17 67.89 -8.22
N ASN A 2 -25.60 67.02 -7.39
CA ASN A 2 -24.72 65.93 -7.84
C ASN A 2 -25.20 64.65 -7.15
N LYS A 3 -25.88 63.77 -7.89
CA LYS A 3 -26.32 62.45 -7.42
C LYS A 3 -25.28 61.41 -7.86
N GLN A 4 -24.49 60.95 -6.90
CA GLN A 4 -23.63 59.78 -7.06
C GLN A 4 -24.49 58.50 -7.00
N ASN A 5 -24.47 57.72 -8.08
CA ASN A 5 -25.07 56.39 -8.17
C ASN A 5 -24.00 55.34 -7.80
N GLN A 6 -24.06 54.80 -6.59
CA GLN A 6 -23.29 53.61 -6.20
C GLN A 6 -24.03 52.34 -6.66
N LYS A 7 -23.54 51.73 -7.74
CA LYS A 7 -23.93 50.37 -8.15
C LYS A 7 -23.22 49.37 -7.23
N LYS A 8 -23.95 48.76 -6.29
CA LYS A 8 -23.49 47.59 -5.53
C LYS A 8 -23.36 46.41 -6.50
N GLY A 9 -22.13 45.99 -6.75
CA GLY A 9 -21.81 44.79 -7.53
C GLY A 9 -22.01 43.53 -6.69
N ASP A 10 -22.74 42.57 -7.25
CA ASP A 10 -23.14 41.31 -6.63
C ASP A 10 -21.92 40.34 -6.54
N PRO A 11 -21.42 39.99 -5.34
CA PRO A 11 -20.15 39.27 -5.17
C PRO A 11 -20.19 37.79 -5.59
N THR A 12 -21.36 37.26 -5.93
CA THR A 12 -21.54 35.85 -6.33
C THR A 12 -21.11 35.55 -7.77
N LYS A 13 -21.04 36.56 -8.65
CA LYS A 13 -20.67 36.35 -10.08
C LYS A 13 -19.16 36.21 -10.32
N SER A 14 -18.30 36.70 -9.43
CA SER A 14 -16.84 36.60 -9.61
C SER A 14 -16.30 35.22 -9.22
N ALA A 15 -16.90 34.56 -8.22
CA ALA A 15 -16.47 33.23 -7.76
C ALA A 15 -16.78 32.10 -8.76
N GLN A 16 -17.93 32.16 -9.46
CA GLN A 16 -18.27 31.18 -10.49
C GLN A 16 -17.38 31.28 -11.74
N ARG A 17 -16.88 32.47 -12.07
CA ARG A 17 -16.05 32.69 -13.27
C ARG A 17 -14.65 32.08 -13.12
N ASN A 18 -14.07 32.09 -11.92
CA ASN A 18 -12.75 31.50 -11.67
C ASN A 18 -12.76 29.95 -11.66
N ARG A 19 -13.89 29.30 -11.33
CA ARG A 19 -14.01 27.83 -11.40
C ARG A 19 -14.08 27.31 -12.84
N LEU A 20 -14.75 28.03 -13.74
CA LEU A 20 -14.91 27.61 -15.14
C LEU A 20 -13.59 27.69 -15.93
N VAL A 21 -12.75 28.70 -15.67
CA VAL A 21 -11.46 28.87 -16.35
C VAL A 21 -10.47 27.74 -15.98
N SER A 22 -10.57 27.18 -14.77
CA SER A 22 -9.74 26.05 -14.34
C SER A 22 -10.07 24.74 -15.07
N SER A 23 -11.34 24.52 -15.44
CA SER A 23 -11.77 23.28 -16.08
C SER A 23 -11.33 23.18 -17.54
N GLU A 24 -11.31 24.29 -18.27
CA GLU A 24 -10.94 24.30 -19.69
C GLU A 24 -9.42 24.13 -19.88
N SER A 25 -8.63 24.70 -18.97
CA SER A 25 -7.18 24.49 -18.94
C SER A 25 -6.83 23.03 -18.66
N ALA A 26 -7.48 22.39 -17.68
CA ALA A 26 -7.27 20.98 -17.35
C ALA A 26 -7.59 20.07 -18.55
N LEU A 27 -8.69 20.32 -19.26
CA LEU A 27 -9.04 19.58 -20.49
C LEU A 27 -7.99 19.73 -21.59
N LYS A 28 -7.40 20.92 -21.75
CA LYS A 28 -6.31 21.13 -22.73
C LYS A 28 -5.05 20.34 -22.33
N THR A 29 -4.68 20.34 -21.06
CA THR A 29 -3.54 19.57 -20.54
C THR A 29 -3.78 18.06 -20.72
N VAL A 30 -4.98 17.56 -20.39
CA VAL A 30 -5.33 16.14 -20.59
C VAL A 30 -5.25 15.76 -22.06
N LYS A 31 -5.75 16.60 -22.98
CA LYS A 31 -5.62 16.35 -24.43
C LYS A 31 -4.17 16.39 -24.92
N GLN A 32 -3.31 17.21 -24.32
CA GLN A 32 -1.89 17.24 -24.64
C GLN A 32 -1.18 15.97 -24.16
N ILE A 33 -1.45 15.55 -22.91
CA ILE A 33 -0.94 14.28 -22.36
C ILE A 33 -1.42 13.11 -23.23
N GLN A 34 -2.69 13.12 -23.63
CA GLN A 34 -3.27 12.10 -24.51
C GLN A 34 -2.53 12.03 -25.85
N ARG A 35 -2.24 13.18 -26.48
CA ARG A 35 -1.48 13.22 -27.74
C ARG A 35 -0.05 12.75 -27.54
N ALA A 36 0.58 13.14 -26.44
CA ALA A 36 1.94 12.71 -26.10
C ALA A 36 1.99 11.18 -25.97
N ILE A 37 1.10 10.59 -25.17
CA ILE A 37 1.00 9.14 -24.97
C ILE A 37 0.74 8.42 -26.30
N LYS A 38 -0.24 8.88 -27.09
CA LYS A 38 -0.53 8.29 -28.40
C LYS A 38 0.64 8.37 -29.40
N SER A 39 1.52 9.37 -29.24
CA SER A 39 2.68 9.54 -30.11
C SER A 39 3.90 8.73 -29.67
N THR A 40 4.00 8.37 -28.38
CA THR A 40 5.19 7.74 -27.81
C THR A 40 5.11 6.23 -27.65
N GLY A 41 3.92 5.61 -27.62
CA GLY A 41 3.81 4.16 -27.46
C GLY A 41 2.51 3.69 -26.83
N SER A 42 2.48 2.42 -26.40
CA SER A 42 1.34 1.83 -25.68
C SER A 42 1.14 2.54 -24.33
N VAL A 43 -0.13 2.68 -23.94
CA VAL A 43 -0.54 3.33 -22.68
C VAL A 43 0.02 2.58 -21.48
N GLY A 44 0.24 1.28 -21.64
CA GLY A 44 0.88 0.37 -20.71
C GLY A 44 2.30 0.73 -20.32
N GLU A 45 3.01 1.55 -21.08
CA GLU A 45 4.36 1.95 -20.68
C GLU A 45 4.37 3.10 -19.66
N PHE A 46 3.33 3.93 -19.64
CA PHE A 46 3.32 5.16 -18.84
C PHE A 46 2.22 5.18 -17.78
N VAL A 47 0.99 4.80 -18.15
CA VAL A 47 -0.17 4.93 -17.28
C VAL A 47 -0.29 3.73 -16.34
N ILE A 48 -0.09 2.52 -16.87
CA ILE A 48 -0.27 1.29 -16.10
C ILE A 48 0.73 1.18 -14.94
N PRO A 49 2.04 1.46 -15.10
CA PRO A 49 2.98 1.42 -13.98
C PRO A 49 2.54 2.34 -12.83
N VAL A 50 2.09 3.56 -13.17
CA VAL A 50 1.58 4.54 -12.19
C VAL A 50 0.31 4.04 -11.52
N LEU A 51 -0.66 3.50 -12.28
CA LEU A 51 -1.89 2.95 -11.70
C LEU A 51 -1.63 1.79 -10.73
N LEU A 52 -0.59 1.01 -10.98
CA LEU A 52 -0.21 -0.11 -10.14
C LEU A 52 0.65 0.31 -8.94
N GLU A 53 1.12 1.55 -8.84
CA GLU A 53 1.86 2.00 -7.65
C GLU A 53 0.97 2.07 -6.40
N ALA A 54 1.61 1.95 -5.22
CA ALA A 54 0.91 2.08 -3.95
C ALA A 54 0.43 3.52 -3.76
N GLY A 55 -0.88 3.70 -3.56
CA GLY A 55 -1.56 5.01 -3.51
C GLY A 55 -2.56 5.20 -4.63
N PHE A 56 -2.46 4.40 -5.70
CA PHE A 56 -3.39 4.43 -6.83
C PHE A 56 -4.43 3.30 -6.69
N LEU A 57 -4.45 2.34 -7.62
CA LEU A 57 -5.39 1.21 -7.57
C LEU A 57 -5.23 0.39 -6.28
N VAL A 58 -4.04 0.39 -5.69
CA VAL A 58 -3.80 -0.22 -4.38
C VAL A 58 -3.59 0.86 -3.32
N PRO A 59 -4.48 0.98 -2.31
CA PRO A 59 -4.33 1.98 -1.26
C PRO A 59 -3.02 1.86 -0.46
N ILE A 60 -2.47 2.99 0.00
CA ILE A 60 -1.32 2.99 0.92
C ILE A 60 -1.70 2.35 2.27
N GLY A 61 -2.89 2.68 2.77
CA GLY A 61 -3.39 2.16 4.04
C GLY A 61 -3.78 0.68 3.93
N LYS A 62 -3.06 -0.21 4.64
CA LYS A 62 -3.33 -1.65 4.66
C LYS A 62 -4.77 -2.02 5.04
N LYS A 63 -5.43 -1.20 5.88
CA LYS A 63 -6.83 -1.41 6.31
C LYS A 63 -7.86 -1.24 5.18
N LYS A 64 -7.49 -0.52 4.12
CA LYS A 64 -8.34 -0.31 2.93
C LYS A 64 -8.03 -1.30 1.81
N ARG A 65 -7.04 -2.17 2.01
CA ARG A 65 -6.68 -3.21 1.06
C ARG A 65 -7.56 -4.42 1.30
N VAL A 66 -7.71 -5.23 0.24
CA VAL A 66 -8.43 -6.49 0.34
C VAL A 66 -7.72 -7.42 1.32
N THR A 67 -8.50 -7.99 2.22
CA THR A 67 -8.04 -9.02 3.16
C THR A 67 -8.41 -10.40 2.61
N SER A 68 -7.62 -11.42 2.95
CA SER A 68 -7.79 -12.80 2.44
C SER A 68 -9.14 -13.45 2.76
N SER A 69 -9.98 -12.84 3.61
CA SER A 69 -11.32 -13.34 3.94
C SER A 69 -12.39 -12.95 2.92
N GLU A 70 -12.25 -11.81 2.24
CA GLU A 70 -13.37 -11.21 1.50
C GLU A 70 -13.17 -11.23 -0.02
N PHE A 71 -11.95 -11.40 -0.54
CA PHE A 71 -11.61 -11.47 -1.98
C PHE A 71 -12.28 -10.42 -2.90
N ALA A 72 -12.92 -9.40 -2.34
CA ALA A 72 -13.70 -8.40 -3.06
C ALA A 72 -13.14 -7.01 -2.77
N LEU A 73 -13.20 -6.13 -3.77
CA LEU A 73 -12.88 -4.72 -3.59
C LEU A 73 -14.01 -4.05 -2.80
N THR A 74 -13.64 -3.12 -1.91
CA THR A 74 -14.61 -2.28 -1.22
C THR A 74 -15.33 -1.35 -2.20
N ASP A 75 -16.63 -1.12 -2.01
CA ASP A 75 -17.42 -0.21 -2.86
C ASP A 75 -16.80 1.19 -2.97
N GLU A 76 -16.22 1.72 -1.88
CA GLU A 76 -15.52 3.02 -1.89
C GLU A 76 -14.40 3.07 -2.93
N LEU A 77 -13.64 1.99 -3.05
CA LEU A 77 -12.50 1.89 -3.96
C LEU A 77 -12.98 1.75 -5.41
N ILE A 78 -14.05 0.98 -5.63
CA ILE A 78 -14.70 0.85 -6.94
C ILE A 78 -15.26 2.20 -7.38
N GLN A 79 -16.04 2.88 -6.53
CA GLN A 79 -16.62 4.19 -6.83
C GLN A 79 -15.56 5.25 -7.15
N LEU A 80 -14.40 5.16 -6.50
CA LEU A 80 -13.29 6.08 -6.74
C LEU A 80 -12.62 5.83 -8.11
N TRP A 81 -12.32 4.58 -8.45
CA TRP A 81 -11.47 4.26 -9.60
C TRP A 81 -12.23 3.84 -10.85
N ALA A 82 -13.39 3.20 -10.73
CA ALA A 82 -14.14 2.69 -11.89
C ALA A 82 -14.49 3.78 -12.93
N PRO A 83 -14.94 5.00 -12.55
CA PRO A 83 -15.21 6.05 -13.53
C PRO A 83 -13.96 6.47 -14.32
N LEU A 84 -12.80 6.47 -13.67
CA LEU A 84 -11.54 6.79 -14.33
C LEU A 84 -11.08 5.65 -15.25
N LEU A 85 -11.17 4.40 -14.79
CA LEU A 85 -10.83 3.23 -15.59
C LEU A 85 -11.73 3.10 -16.83
N GLN A 86 -13.02 3.38 -16.68
CA GLN A 86 -13.96 3.46 -17.79
C GLN A 86 -13.50 4.50 -18.82
N LYS A 87 -13.08 5.69 -18.37
CA LYS A 87 -12.58 6.72 -19.27
C LYS A 87 -11.29 6.29 -19.97
N PHE A 88 -10.38 5.62 -19.27
CA PHE A 88 -9.18 5.09 -19.92
C PHE A 88 -9.51 4.03 -20.97
N ASP A 89 -10.42 3.12 -20.69
CA ASP A 89 -10.89 2.12 -21.65
C ASP A 89 -11.56 2.75 -22.88
N GLU A 90 -12.36 3.81 -22.70
CA GLU A 90 -12.94 4.59 -23.81
C GLU A 90 -11.86 5.32 -24.64
N PHE A 91 -10.76 5.77 -24.02
CA PHE A 91 -9.76 6.60 -24.69
C PHE A 91 -8.63 5.83 -25.35
N PHE A 92 -8.40 4.59 -24.89
CA PHE A 92 -7.26 3.78 -25.22
C PHE A 92 -7.72 2.36 -25.58
N ASP A 93 -7.53 2.00 -26.85
CA ASP A 93 -7.83 0.65 -27.33
C ASP A 93 -6.99 -0.36 -26.54
N ASN A 94 -7.57 -1.54 -26.24
CA ASN A 94 -6.92 -2.59 -25.46
C ASN A 94 -6.48 -2.23 -24.03
N PHE A 95 -6.90 -1.09 -23.47
CA PHE A 95 -6.50 -0.71 -22.11
C PHE A 95 -6.80 -1.79 -21.06
N GLY A 96 -7.97 -2.42 -21.11
CA GLY A 96 -8.31 -3.53 -20.23
C GLY A 96 -7.31 -4.70 -20.29
N ASN A 97 -6.91 -5.11 -21.50
CA ASN A 97 -5.92 -6.17 -21.69
C ASN A 97 -4.54 -5.76 -21.17
N GLU A 98 -4.07 -4.56 -21.50
CA GLU A 98 -2.79 -4.04 -21.03
C GLU A 98 -2.77 -3.92 -19.50
N LEU A 99 -3.89 -3.51 -18.88
CA LEU A 99 -4.00 -3.38 -17.43
C LEU A 99 -3.93 -4.75 -16.75
N ILE A 100 -4.69 -5.73 -17.24
CA ILE A 100 -4.64 -7.10 -16.70
C ILE A 100 -3.25 -7.69 -16.90
N GLN A 101 -2.60 -7.45 -18.04
CA GLN A 101 -1.22 -7.88 -18.27
C GLN A 101 -0.26 -7.22 -17.28
N GLY A 102 -0.33 -5.91 -17.08
CA GLY A 102 0.52 -5.21 -16.11
C GLY A 102 0.29 -5.69 -14.68
N ILE A 103 -0.96 -5.96 -14.30
CA ILE A 103 -1.27 -6.60 -13.00
C ILE A 103 -0.62 -7.98 -12.93
N SER A 104 -0.80 -8.79 -13.97
CA SER A 104 -0.25 -10.14 -14.08
C SER A 104 1.27 -10.13 -13.93
N GLU A 105 1.97 -9.20 -14.58
CA GLU A 105 3.42 -9.01 -14.42
C GLU A 105 3.85 -8.68 -12.98
N LYS A 106 3.02 -7.97 -12.20
CA LYS A 106 3.27 -7.77 -10.75
C LYS A 106 2.98 -9.01 -9.91
N LEU A 107 2.07 -9.87 -10.36
CA LEU A 107 1.77 -11.17 -9.74
C LEU A 107 2.79 -12.25 -10.12
N ASN A 108 3.64 -11.99 -11.11
CA ASN A 108 4.69 -12.89 -11.55
C ASN A 108 5.87 -12.84 -10.58
N PHE A 109 5.82 -13.70 -9.56
CA PHE A 109 6.96 -14.03 -8.72
C PHE A 109 7.11 -15.54 -8.66
N ASP A 110 8.36 -15.99 -8.50
CA ASP A 110 8.62 -17.41 -8.30
C ASP A 110 8.15 -17.83 -6.91
N VAL A 111 7.38 -18.92 -6.84
CA VAL A 111 6.88 -19.50 -5.59
C VAL A 111 8.05 -19.82 -4.65
N PHE A 112 9.23 -20.14 -5.19
CA PHE A 112 10.42 -20.47 -4.42
C PHE A 112 11.22 -19.22 -3.97
N GLU A 113 11.00 -18.06 -4.57
CA GLU A 113 11.70 -16.80 -4.23
C GLU A 113 10.91 -15.89 -3.27
N GLN A 114 9.85 -16.40 -2.65
CA GLN A 114 8.97 -15.65 -1.74
C GLN A 114 9.69 -14.87 -0.63
N VAL A 115 10.91 -15.30 -0.26
CA VAL A 115 11.72 -14.68 0.81
C VAL A 115 12.12 -13.24 0.49
N ASN A 116 12.16 -12.84 -0.79
CA ASN A 116 12.58 -11.50 -1.22
C ASN A 116 11.43 -10.63 -1.77
N MET A 117 10.16 -11.00 -1.54
CA MET A 117 9.05 -10.20 -2.03
C MET A 117 9.01 -8.84 -1.34
N THR A 118 9.29 -7.80 -2.12
CA THR A 118 9.15 -6.39 -1.70
C THR A 118 7.68 -5.99 -1.53
N LEU A 119 6.77 -6.68 -2.22
CA LEU A 119 5.35 -6.40 -2.22
C LEU A 119 4.63 -7.21 -1.15
N SER A 120 3.82 -6.52 -0.35
CA SER A 120 3.01 -7.16 0.69
C SER A 120 1.92 -8.05 0.08
N HIS A 121 1.59 -9.16 0.73
CA HIS A 121 0.49 -10.05 0.31
C HIS A 121 -0.85 -9.30 0.07
N SER A 122 -1.23 -8.39 0.97
CA SER A 122 -2.45 -7.55 0.83
C SER A 122 -2.47 -6.69 -0.44
N TYR A 123 -1.30 -6.28 -0.94
CA TYR A 123 -1.19 -5.50 -2.17
C TYR A 123 -1.51 -6.39 -3.37
N LEU A 124 -0.91 -7.58 -3.44
CA LEU A 124 -1.14 -8.55 -4.52
C LEU A 124 -2.58 -9.06 -4.51
N MET A 125 -3.15 -9.29 -3.33
CA MET A 125 -4.57 -9.62 -3.18
C MET A 125 -5.49 -8.54 -3.75
N THR A 126 -5.19 -7.27 -3.48
CA THR A 126 -5.98 -6.15 -4.03
C THR A 126 -5.90 -6.12 -5.56
N LEU A 127 -4.72 -6.41 -6.12
CA LEU A 127 -4.55 -6.51 -7.57
C LEU A 127 -5.34 -7.69 -8.18
N VAL A 128 -5.34 -8.85 -7.53
CA VAL A 128 -6.19 -9.99 -7.95
C VAL A 128 -7.66 -9.61 -7.94
N SER A 129 -8.13 -8.93 -6.89
CA SER A 129 -9.53 -8.48 -6.80
C SER A 129 -9.88 -7.46 -7.88
N TRP A 130 -8.93 -6.66 -8.36
CA TRP A 130 -9.13 -5.84 -9.57
C TRP A 130 -9.33 -6.69 -10.82
N ILE A 131 -8.53 -7.74 -11.03
CA ILE A 131 -8.76 -8.67 -12.15
C ILE A 131 -10.15 -9.31 -12.02
N GLN A 132 -10.52 -9.79 -10.84
CA GLN A 132 -11.84 -10.40 -10.61
C GLN A 132 -12.99 -9.42 -10.88
N TYR A 133 -12.84 -8.15 -10.48
CA TYR A 133 -13.80 -7.09 -10.76
C TYR A 133 -13.93 -6.82 -12.28
N ILE A 134 -12.81 -6.73 -12.99
CA ILE A 134 -12.80 -6.54 -14.46
C ILE A 134 -13.48 -7.73 -15.15
N LEU A 135 -13.15 -8.94 -14.75
CA LEU A 135 -13.78 -10.16 -15.25
C LEU A 135 -15.28 -10.18 -14.89
N ASN A 136 -15.67 -9.72 -13.70
CA ASN A 136 -17.08 -9.63 -13.35
C ASN A 136 -17.85 -8.73 -14.31
N ILE A 137 -17.30 -7.56 -14.66
CA ILE A 137 -17.91 -6.66 -15.65
C ILE A 137 -17.98 -7.32 -17.02
N TYR A 138 -16.93 -8.03 -17.42
CA TYR A 138 -16.88 -8.71 -18.72
C TYR A 138 -17.97 -9.79 -18.86
N TYR A 139 -18.16 -10.63 -17.83
CA TYR A 139 -19.15 -11.71 -17.83
C TYR A 139 -20.59 -11.25 -17.53
N ASP A 140 -20.77 -10.09 -16.91
CA ASP A 140 -22.10 -9.57 -16.57
C ASP A 140 -22.70 -8.84 -17.78
N ASP A 141 -23.68 -9.46 -18.44
CA ASP A 141 -24.34 -8.94 -19.65
C ASP A 141 -24.90 -7.53 -19.48
N GLU A 142 -25.34 -7.14 -18.27
CA GLU A 142 -25.88 -5.80 -18.02
C GLU A 142 -24.77 -4.73 -18.09
N PHE A 143 -23.59 -5.05 -17.56
CA PHE A 143 -22.48 -4.10 -17.44
C PHE A 143 -21.43 -4.23 -18.55
N SER A 144 -21.37 -5.37 -19.25
CA SER A 144 -20.46 -5.63 -20.37
C SER A 144 -20.62 -4.59 -21.48
N SER A 145 -21.80 -3.97 -21.59
CA SER A 145 -22.06 -2.87 -22.51
C SER A 145 -21.28 -1.57 -22.20
N THR A 146 -20.67 -1.42 -21.02
CA THR A 146 -20.17 -0.13 -20.52
C THR A 146 -18.66 0.08 -20.69
N PHE A 147 -17.79 -0.88 -20.32
CA PHE A 147 -16.33 -0.84 -20.54
C PHE A 147 -15.70 -2.23 -20.30
N PHE A 148 -14.47 -2.44 -20.80
CA PHE A 148 -13.74 -3.72 -20.85
C PHE A 148 -14.40 -4.80 -21.72
N LYS A 149 -14.81 -4.44 -22.94
CA LYS A 149 -15.48 -5.37 -23.87
C LYS A 149 -14.56 -6.40 -24.50
N ASP A 150 -13.33 -5.97 -24.78
CA ASP A 150 -12.41 -6.74 -25.63
C ASP A 150 -11.38 -7.52 -24.80
N ILE A 151 -11.78 -8.02 -23.62
CA ILE A 151 -10.85 -8.77 -22.77
C ILE A 151 -10.53 -10.14 -23.39
N ASN A 152 -9.24 -10.41 -23.58
CA ASN A 152 -8.75 -11.67 -24.10
C ASN A 152 -8.53 -12.67 -22.95
N ILE A 153 -9.51 -13.52 -22.67
CA ILE A 153 -9.39 -14.49 -21.56
C ILE A 153 -8.31 -15.54 -21.83
N ASP A 154 -8.03 -15.88 -23.09
CA ASP A 154 -6.96 -16.83 -23.44
C ASP A 154 -5.60 -16.32 -22.99
N SER A 155 -5.35 -15.01 -23.08
CA SER A 155 -4.12 -14.39 -22.58
C SER A 155 -4.01 -14.48 -21.06
N ILE A 156 -5.13 -14.33 -20.34
CA ILE A 156 -5.19 -14.44 -18.88
C ILE A 156 -4.94 -15.90 -18.46
N LEU A 157 -5.55 -16.85 -19.16
CA LEU A 157 -5.36 -18.28 -18.95
C LEU A 157 -3.91 -18.68 -19.23
N GLU A 158 -3.35 -18.28 -20.37
CA GLU A 158 -1.95 -18.53 -20.72
C GLU A 158 -1.02 -18.02 -19.62
N PHE A 159 -1.24 -16.77 -19.16
CA PHE A 159 -0.45 -16.20 -18.09
C PHE A 159 -0.54 -17.03 -16.79
N CYS A 160 -1.75 -17.38 -16.37
CA CYS A 160 -1.97 -18.13 -15.14
C CYS A 160 -1.34 -19.54 -15.19
N LEU A 161 -1.40 -20.18 -16.36
CA LEU A 161 -0.85 -21.52 -16.57
C LEU A 161 0.67 -21.52 -16.72
N ARG A 162 1.24 -20.47 -17.33
CA ARG A 162 2.69 -20.35 -17.52
C ARG A 162 3.44 -20.16 -16.20
N LYS A 163 2.81 -19.49 -15.22
CA LYS A 163 3.44 -19.15 -13.94
C LYS A 163 2.50 -19.46 -12.76
N PRO A 164 2.43 -20.73 -12.35
CA PRO A 164 1.56 -21.18 -11.27
C PRO A 164 1.99 -20.55 -9.94
N ASN A 165 1.06 -19.86 -9.27
CA ASN A 165 1.25 -19.27 -7.96
C ASN A 165 -0.10 -19.16 -7.20
N PRO A 166 -0.13 -18.79 -5.90
CA PRO A 166 -1.38 -18.72 -5.14
C PRO A 166 -2.42 -17.75 -5.72
N PHE A 167 -1.97 -16.67 -6.36
CA PHE A 167 -2.83 -15.64 -6.93
C PHE A 167 -3.40 -16.05 -8.29
N THR A 168 -2.59 -16.67 -9.16
CA THR A 168 -3.08 -17.21 -10.43
C THR A 168 -4.08 -18.34 -10.20
N ARG A 169 -3.91 -19.13 -9.12
CA ARG A 169 -4.91 -20.09 -8.67
C ARG A 169 -6.27 -19.43 -8.39
N ILE A 170 -6.29 -18.29 -7.68
CA ILE A 170 -7.52 -17.56 -7.35
C ILE A 170 -8.21 -17.04 -8.62
N ILE A 171 -7.43 -16.51 -9.56
CA ILE A 171 -7.95 -16.02 -10.86
C ILE A 171 -8.56 -17.18 -11.66
N LEU A 172 -7.85 -18.31 -11.76
CA LEU A 172 -8.35 -19.51 -12.45
C LEU A 172 -9.64 -20.06 -11.81
N GLN A 173 -9.68 -20.13 -10.49
CA GLN A 173 -10.88 -20.56 -9.77
C GLN A 173 -12.07 -19.63 -10.07
N TYR A 174 -11.83 -18.31 -10.06
CA TYR A 174 -12.86 -17.33 -10.40
C TYR A 174 -13.36 -17.46 -11.84
N LEU A 175 -12.47 -17.70 -12.81
CA LEU A 175 -12.85 -17.95 -14.20
C LEU A 175 -13.74 -19.19 -14.33
N ILE A 176 -13.42 -20.27 -13.62
CA ILE A 176 -14.25 -21.48 -13.61
C ILE A 176 -15.62 -21.20 -12.99
N GLU A 177 -15.68 -20.46 -11.88
CA GLU A 177 -16.93 -20.13 -11.19
C GLU A 177 -17.86 -19.27 -12.05
N LYS A 178 -17.30 -18.41 -12.92
CA LYS A 178 -18.08 -17.57 -13.85
C LYS A 178 -18.46 -18.25 -15.16
N ASP A 179 -17.69 -19.25 -15.59
CA ASP A 179 -17.94 -19.98 -16.85
C ASP A 179 -18.88 -21.20 -16.67
N ASP A 180 -19.18 -21.60 -15.43
CA ASP A 180 -20.01 -22.77 -15.08
C ASP A 180 -21.44 -22.71 -15.69
N ASP A 181 -21.95 -21.53 -16.09
CA ASP A 181 -23.27 -21.40 -16.73
C ASP A 181 -23.26 -21.70 -18.25
N ASN A 182 -22.09 -21.66 -18.92
CA ASN A 182 -22.01 -21.77 -20.39
C ASN A 182 -21.08 -22.87 -20.90
N ASN A 183 -20.06 -23.32 -20.15
CA ASN A 183 -19.08 -24.28 -20.70
C ASN A 183 -18.38 -25.19 -19.66
N SER A 184 -18.92 -26.40 -19.47
CA SER A 184 -18.31 -27.43 -18.61
C SER A 184 -16.91 -27.89 -19.07
N GLU A 185 -16.49 -27.56 -20.29
CA GLU A 185 -15.21 -27.98 -20.85
C GLU A 185 -14.02 -27.27 -20.22
N LEU A 186 -14.14 -25.96 -19.95
CA LEU A 186 -13.05 -25.16 -19.37
C LEU A 186 -12.63 -25.70 -18.00
N LYS A 187 -13.63 -25.99 -17.16
CA LYS A 187 -13.43 -26.60 -15.83
C LYS A 187 -12.70 -27.94 -15.91
N SER A 188 -13.10 -28.80 -16.85
CA SER A 188 -12.46 -30.10 -17.06
C SER A 188 -11.00 -29.94 -17.49
N ASN A 189 -10.71 -28.95 -18.36
CA ASN A 189 -9.36 -28.70 -18.88
C ASN A 189 -8.44 -28.03 -17.86
N ILE A 190 -8.96 -27.15 -16.99
CA ILE A 190 -8.18 -26.42 -15.99
C ILE A 190 -8.01 -27.21 -14.69
N ALA A 191 -8.92 -28.12 -14.32
CA ALA A 191 -8.85 -28.87 -13.06
C ALA A 191 -7.52 -29.59 -12.80
N PRO A 192 -6.87 -30.26 -13.78
CA PRO A 192 -5.55 -30.85 -13.58
C PRO A 192 -4.49 -29.81 -13.17
N PHE A 193 -4.58 -28.60 -13.71
CA PHE A 193 -3.65 -27.51 -13.40
C PHE A 193 -3.90 -26.93 -12.01
N LEU A 194 -5.15 -26.80 -11.56
CA LEU A 194 -5.44 -26.39 -10.19
C LEU A 194 -4.87 -27.39 -9.18
N ASN A 195 -5.07 -28.69 -9.42
CA ASN A 195 -4.49 -29.74 -8.58
C ASN A 195 -2.95 -29.71 -8.59
N TYR A 196 -2.35 -29.39 -9.74
CA TYR A 196 -0.91 -29.21 -9.84
C TYR A 196 -0.43 -27.99 -9.04
N ILE A 197 -1.10 -26.85 -9.14
CA ILE A 197 -0.78 -25.64 -8.36
C ILE A 197 -0.90 -25.97 -6.86
N ASP A 198 -1.97 -26.62 -6.42
CA ASP A 198 -2.17 -27.00 -5.02
C ASP A 198 -1.02 -27.85 -4.48
N ARG A 199 -0.60 -28.88 -5.24
CA ARG A 199 0.57 -29.70 -4.88
C ARG A 199 1.86 -28.89 -4.84
N LEU A 200 2.07 -27.98 -5.79
CA LEU A 200 3.25 -27.12 -5.85
C LEU A 200 3.32 -26.19 -4.63
N LEU A 201 2.18 -25.64 -4.20
CA LEU A 201 2.09 -24.82 -3.00
C LEU A 201 2.30 -25.61 -1.72
N GLU A 202 1.82 -26.86 -1.65
CA GLU A 202 2.10 -27.77 -0.52
C GLU A 202 3.59 -28.07 -0.38
N ILE A 203 4.27 -28.38 -1.49
CA ILE A 203 5.72 -28.61 -1.52
C ILE A 203 6.47 -27.35 -1.06
N GLY A 204 6.07 -26.17 -1.57
CA GLY A 204 6.67 -24.90 -1.15
C GLY A 204 6.52 -24.62 0.35
N LYS A 205 5.38 -24.98 0.96
CA LYS A 205 5.18 -24.90 2.41
C LYS A 205 6.12 -25.83 3.16
N GLN A 206 6.29 -27.08 2.70
CA GLN A 206 7.20 -28.04 3.34
C GLN A 206 8.66 -27.58 3.29
N ILE A 207 9.14 -27.08 2.15
CA ILE A 207 10.51 -26.56 2.01
C ILE A 207 10.75 -25.38 2.96
N ASN A 208 9.81 -24.44 3.03
CA ASN A 208 9.93 -23.29 3.93
C ASN A 208 9.94 -23.68 5.42
N ILE A 209 9.23 -24.74 5.80
CA ILE A 209 9.26 -25.28 7.17
C ILE A 209 10.66 -25.85 7.46
N THR A 210 11.23 -26.64 6.55
CA THR A 210 12.57 -27.23 6.71
C THR A 210 13.68 -26.17 6.74
N GLN A 211 13.59 -25.13 5.89
CA GLN A 211 14.57 -24.03 5.91
C GLN A 211 14.45 -23.16 7.17
N ARG A 212 13.25 -23.02 7.74
CA ARG A 212 13.07 -22.38 9.05
C ARG A 212 13.61 -23.23 10.19
N SER A 213 13.52 -24.57 10.12
CA SER A 213 14.14 -25.43 11.14
C SER A 213 15.67 -25.40 11.10
N ASP A 214 16.29 -25.19 9.94
CA ASP A 214 17.76 -25.06 9.86
C ASP A 214 18.26 -23.69 10.34
N LYS A 215 17.50 -22.61 10.12
CA LYS A 215 17.79 -21.29 10.72
C LYS A 215 17.39 -21.16 12.19
N HIS A 216 16.47 -22.01 12.68
CA HIS A 216 16.20 -22.17 14.11
C HIS A 216 17.03 -23.28 14.78
N SER A 217 17.93 -23.97 14.07
CA SER A 217 18.90 -24.88 14.70
C SER A 217 20.06 -24.13 15.40
N THR A 218 20.06 -22.79 15.38
CA THR A 218 20.79 -21.94 16.35
C THR A 218 19.90 -21.40 17.46
N GLN A 219 18.64 -21.84 17.52
CA GLN A 219 17.90 -21.95 18.76
C GLN A 219 17.93 -23.42 19.15
N GLN A 220 19.14 -23.93 19.41
CA GLN A 220 19.29 -24.95 20.44
C GLN A 220 18.38 -24.52 21.59
N GLN A 221 17.55 -25.43 22.08
CA GLN A 221 17.00 -25.28 23.41
C GLN A 221 18.22 -25.06 24.30
N LEU A 222 18.51 -23.79 24.61
CA LEU A 222 19.53 -23.41 25.56
C LEU A 222 19.18 -24.22 26.78
N THR A 223 20.04 -25.17 27.10
CA THR A 223 19.89 -25.89 28.36
C THR A 223 19.83 -24.84 29.46
N ASP A 224 19.09 -25.08 30.54
CA ASP A 224 18.99 -24.13 31.65
C ASP A 224 20.39 -23.66 32.14
N GLN A 225 21.39 -24.51 31.93
CA GLN A 225 22.82 -24.22 32.11
C GLN A 225 23.32 -23.07 31.22
N GLU A 226 23.15 -23.15 29.90
CA GLU A 226 23.65 -22.17 28.94
C GLU A 226 22.90 -20.83 29.07
N MET A 227 21.61 -20.87 29.42
CA MET A 227 20.83 -19.66 29.72
C MET A 227 21.36 -18.92 30.95
N ASN A 228 21.71 -19.68 32.00
CA ASN A 228 22.34 -19.12 33.20
C ASN A 228 23.74 -18.56 32.92
N ASP A 229 24.50 -19.18 32.04
CA ASP A 229 25.83 -18.69 31.67
C ASP A 229 25.74 -17.40 30.83
N MET A 230 24.75 -17.26 29.94
CA MET A 230 24.49 -15.99 29.25
C MET A 230 24.04 -14.88 30.21
N LEU A 231 23.15 -15.18 31.16
CA LEU A 231 22.71 -14.21 32.17
C LEU A 231 23.87 -13.71 33.02
N LYS A 232 24.76 -14.61 33.46
CA LYS A 232 26.00 -14.23 34.17
C LYS A 232 26.93 -13.37 33.32
N ASN A 233 27.02 -13.66 32.03
CA ASN A 233 27.87 -12.88 31.13
C ASN A 233 27.30 -11.47 30.89
N LEU A 234 25.98 -11.34 30.77
CA LEU A 234 25.29 -10.05 30.70
C LEU A 234 25.44 -9.24 31.99
N GLU A 235 25.29 -9.87 33.17
CA GLU A 235 25.55 -9.22 34.46
C GLU A 235 26.99 -8.70 34.56
N ARG A 236 27.97 -9.49 34.06
CA ARG A 236 29.37 -9.08 34.03
C ARG A 236 29.57 -7.86 33.12
N GLN A 237 28.98 -7.86 31.92
CA GLN A 237 29.06 -6.72 31.00
C GLN A 237 28.38 -5.47 31.56
N LEU A 238 27.26 -5.62 32.26
CA LEU A 238 26.60 -4.52 32.97
C LEU A 238 27.46 -3.97 34.11
N LYS A 239 28.13 -4.83 34.88
CA LYS A 239 29.08 -4.39 35.91
C LYS A 239 30.28 -3.66 35.31
N GLU A 240 30.84 -4.17 34.22
CA GLU A 240 31.99 -3.56 33.52
C GLU A 240 31.64 -2.20 32.90
N SER A 241 30.44 -2.06 32.32
CA SER A 241 29.95 -0.77 31.79
C SER A 241 29.61 0.23 32.90
N THR A 242 29.03 -0.24 34.01
CA THR A 242 28.73 0.62 35.18
C THR A 242 30.02 1.11 35.85
N THR A 243 31.06 0.27 35.95
CA THR A 243 32.37 0.70 36.48
C THR A 243 33.09 1.66 35.55
N ARG A 244 32.91 1.55 34.22
CA ARG A 244 33.45 2.53 33.27
C ARG A 244 32.77 3.90 33.34
N LEU A 245 31.49 3.95 33.72
CA LEU A 245 30.75 5.21 33.87
C LEU A 245 31.00 5.90 35.23
N SER A 246 31.74 5.28 36.15
CA SER A 246 32.01 5.82 37.48
C SER A 246 33.42 6.42 37.66
N VAL A 247 34.22 6.53 36.58
CA VAL A 247 35.63 7.00 36.64
C VAL A 247 35.83 8.41 36.06
N GLU A 248 34.77 9.06 35.57
CA GLU A 248 34.82 10.48 35.16
C GLU A 248 33.95 11.37 36.07
N GLU A 249 34.20 11.32 37.39
CA GLU A 249 33.89 12.46 38.26
C GLU A 249 35.18 13.23 38.49
N THR A 250 35.35 14.23 37.64
CA THR A 250 36.37 15.25 37.71
C THR A 250 36.26 15.96 39.05
N THR A 251 37.36 15.98 39.79
CA THR A 251 37.56 16.83 40.97
C THR A 251 37.31 18.29 40.61
N ILE A 252 36.12 18.81 40.95
CA ILE A 252 35.86 20.24 41.04
C ILE A 252 35.36 20.50 42.46
N SER A 253 36.16 21.30 43.15
CA SER A 253 35.97 21.94 44.45
C SER A 253 34.52 22.13 44.89
N ASP A 254 34.26 21.68 46.11
CA ASP A 254 33.56 22.37 47.20
C ASP A 254 32.81 23.66 46.79
N ASP A 255 31.50 23.56 46.65
CA ASP A 255 30.64 24.44 47.43
C ASP A 255 29.28 23.78 47.74
N GLN A 256 28.78 24.09 48.92
CA GLN A 256 27.70 23.42 49.61
C GLN A 256 26.34 23.68 48.93
N THR A 257 25.57 22.64 48.61
CA THR A 257 24.14 22.53 48.97
C THR A 257 23.53 21.22 48.48
N SER A 258 23.01 20.46 49.43
CA SER A 258 22.25 19.22 49.25
C SER A 258 21.07 19.36 48.30
N LYS A 259 21.12 18.72 47.12
CA LYS A 259 19.93 18.43 46.30
C LYS A 259 19.96 17.01 45.74
N MET A 260 19.10 16.21 46.36
CA MET A 260 18.36 15.05 45.86
C MET A 260 18.57 14.73 44.37
N VAL A 261 19.27 13.63 44.10
CA VAL A 261 19.49 13.03 42.78
C VAL A 261 18.16 12.53 42.24
N SER A 262 17.56 13.28 41.31
CA SER A 262 16.42 12.83 40.50
C SER A 262 16.93 12.05 39.31
N THR A 263 16.58 10.77 39.26
CA THR A 263 16.64 9.94 38.04
C THR A 263 15.83 10.61 36.94
N PHE A 264 16.48 11.28 35.99
CA PHE A 264 15.84 11.91 34.85
C PHE A 264 15.34 10.84 33.86
N SER A 265 14.11 10.37 34.07
CA SER A 265 13.31 9.79 33.00
C SER A 265 12.99 10.90 32.01
N ALA A 266 13.32 10.71 30.73
CA ALA A 266 12.96 11.63 29.64
C ALA A 266 11.43 11.81 29.48
N TRP A 267 10.64 10.97 30.17
CA TRP A 267 9.20 11.05 30.26
C TRP A 267 8.81 11.56 31.64
N THR A 268 8.34 12.82 31.70
CA THR A 268 7.73 13.40 32.89
C THR A 268 6.23 13.16 32.83
N LEU A 269 5.69 12.37 33.76
CA LEU A 269 4.25 12.19 33.89
C LEU A 269 3.65 13.49 34.44
N TYR A 270 2.76 14.13 33.68
CA TYR A 270 2.07 15.35 34.13
C TYR A 270 0.91 15.00 35.07
N ASP A 271 0.77 15.81 36.11
CA ASP A 271 -0.31 15.71 37.09
C ASP A 271 -1.68 15.94 36.44
N HIS A 272 -2.65 15.08 36.74
CA HIS A 272 -3.98 15.08 36.15
C HIS A 272 -4.77 16.33 36.54
N GLU A 273 -4.48 16.94 37.69
CA GLU A 273 -5.14 18.18 38.12
C GLU A 273 -4.72 19.41 37.30
N LYS A 274 -3.59 19.32 36.58
CA LYS A 274 -3.07 20.40 35.73
C LYS A 274 -3.53 20.30 34.28
N TRP A 275 -4.32 19.28 33.93
CA TRP A 275 -4.86 19.14 32.58
C TRP A 275 -5.94 20.20 32.32
N GLN A 276 -5.75 20.97 31.25
CA GLN A 276 -6.74 21.92 30.76
C GLN A 276 -7.10 21.58 29.31
N PRO A 277 -8.38 21.73 28.90
CA PRO A 277 -8.76 21.53 27.52
C PRO A 277 -8.07 22.56 26.63
N CYS A 278 -7.28 22.11 25.66
CA CYS A 278 -6.65 22.94 24.65
C CYS A 278 -7.21 22.63 23.25
N PRO A 279 -7.29 23.62 22.35
CA PRO A 279 -7.62 23.39 20.95
C PRO A 279 -6.65 22.38 20.33
N ILE A 280 -7.14 21.56 19.40
CA ILE A 280 -6.31 20.57 18.71
C ILE A 280 -5.15 21.30 17.99
N GLY A 281 -3.91 20.89 18.26
CA GLY A 281 -2.70 21.52 17.70
C GLY A 281 -2.06 22.63 18.56
N CYS A 282 -2.57 22.93 19.76
CA CYS A 282 -1.95 23.87 20.69
C CYS A 282 -1.28 23.15 21.87
N LEU A 283 -0.17 23.71 22.36
CA LEU A 283 0.46 23.33 23.63
C LEU A 283 -0.42 23.76 24.83
N PRO A 284 -0.20 23.21 26.05
CA PRO A 284 -0.99 23.55 27.25
C PRO A 284 -1.04 25.04 27.65
N ASN A 285 -0.21 25.88 27.04
CA ASN A 285 -0.20 27.35 27.22
C ASN A 285 -0.86 28.10 26.05
N GLY A 286 -1.60 27.41 25.17
CA GLY A 286 -2.24 27.99 24.00
C GLY A 286 -1.27 28.38 22.87
N LYS A 287 0.03 28.04 22.97
CA LYS A 287 0.98 28.28 21.88
C LYS A 287 0.84 27.20 20.81
N VAL A 288 0.78 27.61 19.56
CA VAL A 288 0.90 26.69 18.42
C VAL A 288 2.36 26.24 18.35
N ALA A 289 2.59 24.94 18.19
CA ALA A 289 3.94 24.44 17.96
C ALA A 289 4.48 25.05 16.66
N CYS A 290 5.48 25.91 16.77
CA CYS A 290 6.21 26.42 15.62
C CYS A 290 7.03 25.24 15.07
N LEU A 291 6.59 24.70 13.93
CA LEU A 291 7.27 23.65 13.18
C LEU A 291 8.21 24.26 12.12
N ASP A 292 8.54 25.54 12.24
CA ASP A 292 9.49 26.17 11.34
C ASP A 292 10.84 25.49 11.54
N LEU A 293 11.31 24.84 10.48
CA LEU A 293 12.62 24.20 10.49
C LEU A 293 13.69 25.31 10.51
N PRO A 294 14.80 25.10 11.24
CA PRO A 294 15.94 25.99 11.18
C PRO A 294 16.37 26.18 9.72
N LEU A 295 16.59 27.43 9.29
CA LEU A 295 16.98 27.78 7.93
C LEU A 295 18.31 27.11 7.52
N GLU A 296 19.11 26.63 8.47
CA GLU A 296 20.33 25.87 8.20
C GLU A 296 20.06 24.51 7.53
N LEU A 297 18.82 24.03 7.48
CA LEU A 297 18.44 22.77 6.83
C LEU A 297 17.93 22.93 5.40
N ASP A 298 17.73 24.16 4.89
CA ASP A 298 17.26 24.41 3.53
C ASP A 298 18.38 24.41 2.46
N ASP A 299 19.66 24.44 2.89
CA ASP A 299 20.83 24.53 2.01
C ASP A 299 21.59 23.19 1.80
N GLN A 300 20.96 22.02 2.05
CA GLN A 300 21.55 20.70 1.76
C GLN A 300 20.84 19.91 0.66
#